data_AF-A0ABD3WS32-F1
#
_entry.id   AF-A0ABD3WS32-F1
#
_cell.length_a   1.000
_cell.length_b   1.000
_cell.length_c   1.000
_cell.angle_alpha   90.00
_cell.angle_beta   90.00
_cell.angle_gamma   90.00
#
_symmetry.space_group_name_H-M   'P 1'
#
loop_
_entity.id
_entity.type
_entity.pdbx_description
1 polymer ?
#
loop_
_entity_poly.entity_id
_entity_poly.type
_entity_poly.pdbx_seq_one_letter_code
_entity_poly.pdbx_strand_id
1 'polypeptide(L)'
;MDDNSDLNMDVDSEGSDIEVDDFDDSDNDIDVNDGLRQNQVDGRNDAWLRAIFYSDSENKAEFEGFQEEWAKDEFSVRFQPKFKLLEGATVQHPEEADALHYFELLWDELLWTKLVDETNRYADQERRKNPPPPKSPRWTPVDIPTIKAFIGLCFAMGIIRLPSRHNYWRQHKYMFVTSFKKVMSRDRFDLIWRYLHLHDNESQAAQPRPEGRPDKLRKIRWYLDYLDQRFSSNFIPQSTATIDESMIKFKDGLSFRQYLPAKPTKWGVKLWNMADSATGYMHRFQVYTGKEDGQEKGLAYRVVMDLCSHVWKKSDSIF
;
A
#
# COMPACT_ATOMS: atom_id res chain seq x y z
N MET A 1 6.84 52.89 -32.37
CA MET A 1 5.55 53.24 -31.72
C MET A 1 4.79 51.93 -31.60
N ASP A 2 5.31 50.94 -30.87
CA ASP A 2 5.51 50.91 -29.39
C ASP A 2 4.11 50.90 -28.72
N ASP A 3 3.75 50.03 -27.79
CA ASP A 3 4.54 49.15 -26.93
C ASP A 3 3.61 48.11 -26.28
N ASN A 4 4.24 47.05 -25.77
CA ASN A 4 3.83 46.01 -24.80
C ASN A 4 2.69 46.37 -23.79
N SER A 5 1.92 45.41 -23.25
CA SER A 5 2.44 44.25 -22.53
C SER A 5 1.42 43.15 -22.26
N ASP A 6 1.93 41.92 -22.37
CA ASP A 6 1.41 40.68 -21.81
C ASP A 6 1.20 40.75 -20.29
N LEU A 7 0.09 40.18 -19.82
CA LEU A 7 -0.03 39.66 -18.46
C LEU A 7 -0.69 38.28 -18.52
N ASN A 8 0.15 37.26 -18.78
CA ASN A 8 -0.10 35.90 -18.34
C ASN A 8 -0.10 35.89 -16.81
N MET A 9 -1.23 35.55 -16.22
CA MET A 9 -1.32 35.26 -14.79
C MET A 9 -1.21 33.75 -14.64
N ASP A 10 0.03 33.30 -14.42
CA ASP A 10 0.33 31.95 -13.97
C ASP A 10 -0.32 31.74 -12.61
N VAL A 11 -1.34 30.87 -12.58
CA VAL A 11 -1.87 30.32 -11.33
C VAL A 11 -1.13 29.02 -11.10
N ASP A 12 -0.11 29.10 -10.24
CA ASP A 12 0.61 27.94 -9.71
C ASP A 12 -0.39 26.95 -9.10
N SER A 13 -0.66 25.88 -9.83
CA SER A 13 -1.37 24.72 -9.34
C SER A 13 -0.31 23.67 -9.05
N GLU A 14 -0.05 23.42 -7.76
CA GLU A 14 0.80 22.34 -7.26
C GLU A 14 0.22 20.97 -7.67
N GLY A 15 0.47 20.58 -8.92
CA GLY A 15 0.35 19.20 -9.40
C GLY A 15 1.75 18.62 -9.43
N SER A 16 1.99 17.59 -8.62
CA SER A 16 3.28 16.90 -8.60
C SER A 16 3.49 16.08 -9.88
N ASP A 17 4.18 16.67 -10.83
CA ASP A 17 4.71 15.99 -12.01
C ASP A 17 5.90 15.12 -11.58
N ILE A 18 5.69 13.80 -11.52
CA ILE A 18 6.74 12.84 -11.21
C ILE A 18 7.56 12.58 -12.48
N GLU A 19 8.73 13.20 -12.56
CA GLU A 19 9.78 12.79 -13.49
C GLU A 19 10.49 11.53 -12.97
N VAL A 20 10.80 10.62 -13.90
CA VAL A 20 11.46 9.34 -13.70
C VAL A 20 12.79 9.44 -14.46
N ASP A 21 13.89 9.53 -13.74
CA ASP A 21 15.24 9.41 -14.31
C ASP A 21 15.85 8.07 -13.92
N ASP A 22 16.66 7.57 -14.86
CA ASP A 22 17.17 6.21 -15.02
C ASP A 22 18.23 5.76 -14.00
N PHE A 23 18.40 4.44 -13.99
CA PHE A 23 19.24 3.57 -13.17
C PHE A 23 20.76 3.80 -13.34
N ASP A 24 21.52 3.56 -12.26
CA ASP A 24 22.86 2.96 -12.33
C ASP A 24 23.15 2.22 -11.01
N ASP A 25 23.46 0.92 -11.10
CA ASP A 25 23.74 -0.02 -10.01
C ASP A 25 25.24 -0.35 -9.99
N SER A 26 25.84 -0.41 -8.80
CA SER A 26 27.11 -1.12 -8.61
C SER A 26 27.19 -1.74 -7.22
N ASP A 27 27.13 -3.07 -7.19
CA ASP A 27 27.26 -3.97 -6.04
C ASP A 27 28.67 -3.94 -5.40
N ASN A 28 28.75 -4.37 -4.14
CA ASN A 28 29.93 -5.06 -3.59
C ASN A 28 29.57 -5.92 -2.36
N ASP A 29 29.88 -7.21 -2.47
CA ASP A 29 29.77 -8.29 -1.48
C ASP A 29 30.75 -8.15 -0.30
N ILE A 30 30.38 -8.65 0.89
CA ILE A 30 31.34 -9.12 1.92
C ILE A 30 30.80 -10.37 2.63
N ASP A 31 31.65 -11.40 2.60
CA ASP A 31 31.56 -12.74 3.21
C ASP A 31 32.40 -12.79 4.50
N VAL A 32 31.89 -13.37 5.61
CA VAL A 32 32.75 -13.97 6.68
C VAL A 32 32.00 -15.05 7.49
N ASN A 33 32.73 -16.13 7.77
CA ASN A 33 32.36 -17.43 8.34
C ASN A 33 32.87 -17.66 9.81
N ASP A 34 32.33 -18.70 10.48
CA ASP A 34 32.75 -19.45 11.73
C ASP A 34 32.57 -18.78 13.12
N GLY A 35 32.16 -19.45 14.23
CA GLY A 35 31.81 -20.84 14.57
C GLY A 35 32.01 -21.20 16.08
N LEU A 36 31.34 -22.27 16.56
CA LEU A 36 31.35 -23.04 17.85
C LEU A 36 30.23 -22.97 18.99
N ARG A 37 29.11 -23.68 18.73
CA ARG A 37 28.16 -24.54 19.49
C ARG A 37 28.28 -24.75 21.02
N GLN A 38 27.13 -24.86 21.72
CA GLN A 38 26.59 -26.14 22.26
C GLN A 38 25.20 -26.06 22.97
N ASN A 39 24.22 -26.75 22.36
CA ASN A 39 23.07 -27.55 22.82
C ASN A 39 22.52 -27.53 24.28
N GLN A 40 21.20 -27.30 24.41
CA GLN A 40 20.23 -28.28 24.95
C GLN A 40 18.76 -27.81 24.77
N VAL A 41 17.93 -28.69 24.17
CA VAL A 41 16.51 -28.48 23.85
C VAL A 41 15.64 -28.95 25.02
N ASP A 42 14.78 -28.08 25.55
CA ASP A 42 13.61 -28.53 26.29
C ASP A 42 12.48 -27.47 26.35
N GLY A 43 11.29 -27.87 25.86
CA GLY A 43 9.94 -27.47 26.30
C GLY A 43 9.51 -26.00 26.49
N ARG A 44 10.34 -24.99 26.23
CA ARG A 44 10.08 -23.57 26.60
C ARG A 44 9.59 -22.67 25.47
N ASN A 45 8.94 -23.20 24.42
CA ASN A 45 8.81 -22.45 23.16
C ASN A 45 8.08 -21.09 23.21
N ASP A 46 7.32 -20.78 24.27
CA ASP A 46 6.70 -19.46 24.43
C ASP A 46 7.47 -18.50 25.38
N ALA A 47 8.35 -19.02 26.23
CA ALA A 47 9.06 -18.20 27.21
C ALA A 47 10.30 -17.52 26.62
N TRP A 48 11.02 -18.18 25.72
CA TRP A 48 12.25 -17.65 25.13
C TRP A 48 11.97 -16.55 24.09
N LEU A 49 10.94 -16.70 23.25
CA LEU A 49 10.50 -15.65 22.32
C LEU A 49 10.04 -14.40 23.07
N ARG A 50 9.32 -14.57 24.19
CA ARG A 50 8.93 -13.43 25.04
C ARG A 50 10.12 -12.79 25.74
N ALA A 51 11.11 -13.57 26.17
CA ALA A 51 12.33 -13.03 26.78
C ALA A 51 13.17 -12.21 25.79
N ILE A 52 13.20 -12.57 24.50
CA ILE A 52 13.94 -11.83 23.46
C ILE A 52 13.39 -10.41 23.25
N PHE A 53 12.06 -10.25 23.23
CA PHE A 53 11.43 -8.98 22.84
C PHE A 53 10.84 -8.17 24.02
N TYR A 54 10.71 -8.76 25.21
CA TYR A 54 10.09 -8.11 26.37
C TYR A 54 10.94 -8.12 27.66
N SER A 55 12.23 -8.51 27.63
CA SER A 55 13.07 -8.36 28.82
C SER A 55 13.41 -6.89 29.07
N ASP A 56 12.63 -6.24 29.93
CA ASP A 56 13.05 -5.06 30.69
C ASP A 56 14.23 -5.47 31.58
N SER A 57 15.45 -5.25 31.10
CA SER A 57 16.60 -5.19 31.99
C SER A 57 17.40 -3.96 31.66
N GLU A 58 17.70 -3.16 32.67
CA GLU A 58 18.52 -1.95 32.65
C GLU A 58 19.99 -2.22 32.24
N ASN A 59 20.31 -3.43 31.78
CA ASN A 59 21.58 -3.75 31.15
C ASN A 59 21.46 -3.61 29.63
N LYS A 60 22.27 -2.71 29.07
CA LYS A 60 22.55 -2.57 27.65
C LYS A 60 23.22 -3.83 27.08
N ALA A 61 22.52 -4.96 27.02
CA ALA A 61 22.84 -5.96 26.03
C ALA A 61 22.32 -5.42 24.70
N GLU A 62 23.23 -4.98 23.82
CA GLU A 62 22.89 -4.83 22.41
C GLU A 62 22.25 -6.16 21.97
N PHE A 63 21.12 -6.08 21.27
CA PHE A 63 20.51 -7.26 20.68
C PHE A 63 21.45 -7.74 19.57
N GLU A 64 22.32 -8.71 19.86
CA GLU A 64 23.36 -9.25 18.97
C GLU A 64 22.80 -10.14 17.84
N GLY A 65 21.50 -10.05 17.53
CA GLY A 65 20.83 -10.91 16.56
C GLY A 65 20.67 -12.35 17.05
N PHE A 66 20.19 -13.24 16.17
CA PHE A 66 20.20 -14.69 16.45
C PHE A 66 21.66 -15.13 16.56
N GLN A 67 22.16 -15.32 17.78
CA GLN A 67 23.45 -15.98 18.02
C GLN A 67 23.32 -17.51 17.92
N GLU A 68 22.62 -17.97 16.88
CA GLU A 68 22.81 -19.35 16.44
C GLU A 68 23.84 -19.34 15.34
N GLU A 69 24.99 -19.88 15.66
CA GLU A 69 25.99 -20.14 14.65
C GLU A 69 25.47 -21.18 13.67
N TRP A 70 25.83 -20.99 12.41
CA TRP A 70 25.55 -21.92 11.34
C TRP A 70 26.07 -23.33 11.69
N ALA A 71 25.17 -24.22 12.08
CA ALA A 71 25.50 -25.60 12.38
C ALA A 71 25.52 -26.45 11.10
N LYS A 72 26.73 -26.81 10.62
CA LYS A 72 26.89 -27.72 9.45
C LYS A 72 26.33 -29.12 9.70
N ASP A 73 26.52 -29.64 10.91
CA ASP A 73 26.21 -31.04 11.26
C ASP A 73 25.28 -31.12 12.47
N GLU A 74 24.01 -30.74 12.32
CA GLU A 74 22.89 -31.07 13.25
C GLU A 74 21.56 -30.53 12.70
N PHE A 75 21.37 -30.54 11.38
CA PHE A 75 20.06 -30.26 10.79
C PHE A 75 19.13 -31.44 11.07
N SER A 76 18.53 -31.46 12.24
CA SER A 76 17.25 -32.16 12.37
C SER A 76 16.26 -31.38 11.50
N VAL A 77 15.74 -32.03 10.46
CA VAL A 77 14.64 -31.46 9.67
C VAL A 77 13.57 -31.09 10.68
N ARG A 78 13.33 -29.78 10.88
CA ARG A 78 12.20 -29.35 11.70
C ARG A 78 10.99 -30.03 11.09
N PHE A 79 10.38 -30.96 11.82
CA PHE A 79 9.22 -31.69 11.33
C PHE A 79 8.12 -30.64 11.14
N GLN A 80 7.94 -30.21 9.90
CA GLN A 80 6.85 -29.33 9.56
C GLN A 80 5.61 -30.21 9.50
N PRO A 81 4.64 -30.00 10.41
CA PRO A 81 3.38 -30.69 10.27
C PRO A 81 2.79 -30.30 8.91
N LYS A 82 2.27 -31.29 8.19
CA LYS A 82 1.65 -31.04 6.89
C LYS A 82 0.57 -29.97 7.07
N PHE A 83 0.65 -28.93 6.26
CA PHE A 83 -0.38 -27.91 6.19
C PHE A 83 -1.72 -28.58 5.87
N LYS A 84 -2.73 -28.31 6.70
CA LYS A 84 -3.98 -29.10 6.72
C LYS A 84 -5.11 -28.49 5.90
N LEU A 85 -4.92 -27.27 5.40
CA LEU A 85 -5.95 -26.56 4.65
C LEU A 85 -5.79 -26.79 3.15
N LEU A 86 -6.92 -26.80 2.44
CA LEU A 86 -6.91 -26.70 0.99
C LEU A 86 -6.48 -25.27 0.63
N GLU A 87 -5.30 -25.16 0.05
CA GLU A 87 -4.68 -23.92 -0.37
C GLU A 87 -5.32 -23.34 -1.64
N GLY A 88 -5.10 -22.06 -1.90
CA GLY A 88 -5.53 -21.37 -3.11
C GLY A 88 -6.77 -20.49 -2.92
N ALA A 89 -7.40 -20.15 -4.04
CA ALA A 89 -8.57 -19.27 -4.06
C ALA A 89 -9.74 -19.88 -3.27
N THR A 90 -10.37 -19.08 -2.41
CA THR A 90 -11.53 -19.51 -1.61
C THR A 90 -12.84 -19.39 -2.38
N VAL A 91 -12.84 -18.58 -3.43
CA VAL A 91 -14.00 -18.34 -4.29
C VAL A 91 -13.84 -19.11 -5.59
N GLN A 92 -14.83 -19.94 -5.91
CA GLN A 92 -14.93 -20.57 -7.22
C GLN A 92 -15.59 -19.60 -8.20
N HIS A 93 -14.96 -19.40 -9.33
CA HIS A 93 -15.49 -18.61 -10.43
C HIS A 93 -16.04 -19.52 -11.54
N PRO A 94 -17.02 -19.04 -12.32
CA PRO A 94 -17.45 -19.74 -13.53
C PRO A 94 -16.28 -19.86 -14.53
N GLU A 95 -16.32 -20.86 -15.40
CA GLU A 95 -15.26 -21.06 -16.41
C GLU A 95 -15.11 -19.85 -17.34
N GLU A 96 -16.17 -19.07 -17.53
CA GLU A 96 -16.18 -17.86 -18.35
C GLU A 96 -15.79 -16.58 -17.60
N ALA A 97 -15.29 -16.69 -16.36
CA ALA A 97 -14.87 -15.52 -15.59
C ALA A 97 -13.72 -14.77 -16.27
N ASP A 98 -13.93 -13.47 -16.47
CA ASP A 98 -12.92 -12.57 -16.99
C ASP A 98 -12.20 -11.81 -15.87
N ALA A 99 -11.23 -10.98 -16.25
CA ALA A 99 -10.45 -10.17 -15.30
C ALA A 99 -11.32 -9.24 -14.43
N LEU A 100 -12.49 -8.81 -14.92
CA LEU A 100 -13.40 -7.95 -14.17
C LEU A 100 -14.01 -8.71 -12.99
N HIS A 101 -14.42 -9.97 -13.20
CA HIS A 101 -14.96 -10.81 -12.12
C HIS A 101 -13.96 -10.97 -10.96
N TYR A 102 -12.67 -11.17 -11.25
CA TYR A 102 -11.64 -11.26 -10.22
C TYR A 102 -11.37 -9.92 -9.53
N PHE A 103 -11.40 -8.81 -10.28
CA PHE A 103 -11.25 -7.48 -9.71
C PHE A 103 -12.38 -7.13 -8.73
N GLU A 104 -13.61 -7.54 -9.03
CA GLU A 104 -14.78 -7.29 -8.20
C GLU A 104 -14.81 -8.11 -6.90
N LEU A 105 -13.94 -9.13 -6.74
CA LEU A 105 -13.69 -9.76 -5.43
C LEU A 105 -13.05 -8.80 -4.42
N LEU A 106 -12.30 -7.82 -4.92
CA LEU A 106 -11.54 -6.84 -4.14
C LEU A 106 -12.27 -5.50 -4.09
N TRP A 107 -12.84 -5.08 -5.21
CA TRP A 107 -13.62 -3.85 -5.37
C TRP A 107 -15.10 -4.17 -5.56
N ASP A 108 -15.75 -4.49 -4.44
CA ASP A 108 -17.16 -4.82 -4.40
C ASP A 108 -18.07 -3.58 -4.38
N GLU A 109 -19.38 -3.80 -4.44
CA GLU A 109 -20.38 -2.72 -4.44
C GLU A 109 -20.28 -1.81 -3.21
N LEU A 110 -19.92 -2.36 -2.04
CA LEU A 110 -19.74 -1.59 -0.82
C LEU A 110 -18.58 -0.58 -0.95
N LEU A 111 -17.43 -1.03 -1.46
CA LEU A 111 -16.28 -0.16 -1.66
C LEU A 111 -16.59 0.92 -2.70
N TRP A 112 -17.27 0.57 -3.81
CA TRP A 112 -17.72 1.55 -4.81
C TRP A 112 -18.66 2.59 -4.22
N THR A 113 -19.66 2.14 -3.46
CA THR A 113 -20.66 3.02 -2.84
C THR A 113 -19.97 3.99 -1.89
N LYS A 114 -19.07 3.51 -1.04
CA LYS A 114 -18.33 4.39 -0.15
C LYS A 114 -17.48 5.40 -0.92
N LEU A 115 -16.84 5.01 -2.02
CA LEU A 115 -16.01 5.93 -2.80
C LEU A 115 -16.85 7.05 -3.40
N VAL A 116 -18.02 6.71 -3.93
CA VAL A 116 -19.00 7.66 -4.46
C VAL A 116 -19.47 8.62 -3.36
N ASP A 117 -19.87 8.09 -2.21
CA ASP A 117 -20.40 8.89 -1.11
C ASP A 117 -19.37 9.89 -0.57
N GLU A 118 -18.14 9.43 -0.30
CA GLU A 118 -17.09 10.28 0.27
C GLU A 118 -16.57 11.31 -0.74
N THR A 119 -16.50 10.96 -2.03
CA THR A 119 -16.13 11.89 -3.11
C THR A 119 -17.17 13.00 -3.27
N ASN A 120 -18.46 12.64 -3.31
CA ASN A 120 -19.55 13.61 -3.40
C ASN A 120 -19.60 14.52 -2.17
N ARG A 121 -19.47 13.94 -0.98
CA ARG A 121 -19.41 14.69 0.29
C ARG A 121 -18.26 15.68 0.30
N TYR A 122 -17.07 15.27 -0.11
CA TYR A 122 -15.90 16.14 -0.15
C TYR A 122 -16.06 17.28 -1.15
N ALA A 123 -16.60 17.00 -2.34
CA ALA A 123 -16.91 18.03 -3.33
C ALA A 123 -17.85 19.10 -2.74
N ASP A 124 -18.87 18.70 -1.99
CA ASP A 124 -19.78 19.62 -1.32
C ASP A 124 -19.08 20.43 -0.21
N GLN A 125 -18.28 19.78 0.63
CA GLN A 125 -17.52 20.43 1.71
C GLN A 125 -16.55 21.49 1.16
N GLU A 126 -15.74 21.13 0.16
CA GLU A 126 -14.77 22.04 -0.44
C GLU A 126 -15.42 23.18 -1.19
N ARG A 127 -16.52 22.93 -1.92
CA ARG A 127 -17.19 24.01 -2.66
C ARG A 127 -17.95 24.96 -1.75
N ARG A 128 -18.38 24.54 -0.57
CA ARG A 128 -18.92 25.44 0.47
C ARG A 128 -17.83 26.31 1.08
N LYS A 129 -16.68 25.71 1.39
CA LYS A 129 -15.54 26.40 1.99
C LYS A 129 -14.83 27.34 1.01
N ASN A 130 -14.66 26.88 -0.22
CA ASN A 130 -13.93 27.52 -1.30
C ASN A 130 -14.80 27.55 -2.59
N PRO A 131 -15.78 28.47 -2.68
CA PRO A 131 -16.66 28.55 -3.85
C PRO A 131 -15.87 28.76 -5.14
N PRO A 132 -16.11 27.95 -6.20
CA PRO A 132 -15.36 28.10 -7.43
C PRO A 132 -15.78 29.38 -8.19
N PRO A 133 -14.86 29.98 -8.97
CA PRO A 133 -15.19 31.10 -9.84
C PRO A 133 -16.38 30.82 -10.78
N PRO A 134 -17.12 31.86 -11.23
CA PRO A 134 -18.29 31.68 -12.09
C PRO A 134 -18.04 30.93 -13.40
N LYS A 135 -16.81 30.99 -13.93
CA LYS A 135 -16.41 30.35 -15.19
C LYS A 135 -15.91 28.90 -15.02
N SER A 136 -15.76 28.41 -13.80
CA SER A 136 -15.28 27.06 -13.55
C SER A 136 -16.32 26.00 -13.94
N PRO A 137 -15.89 24.82 -14.44
CA PRO A 137 -16.79 23.70 -14.69
C PRO A 137 -17.65 23.37 -13.46
N ARG A 138 -18.94 23.11 -13.68
CA ARG A 138 -19.87 22.78 -12.60
C ARG A 138 -19.64 21.33 -12.14
N TRP A 139 -19.55 21.11 -10.83
CA TRP A 139 -19.65 19.75 -10.27
C TRP A 139 -21.06 19.21 -10.48
N THR A 140 -21.11 17.96 -10.93
CA THR A 140 -22.30 17.10 -10.87
C THR A 140 -21.93 15.93 -9.96
N PRO A 141 -22.78 15.50 -9.02
CA PRO A 141 -22.49 14.31 -8.22
C PRO A 141 -22.10 13.13 -9.09
N VAL A 142 -21.16 12.32 -8.62
CA VAL A 142 -20.77 11.07 -9.28
C VAL A 142 -21.68 9.93 -8.83
N ASP A 143 -21.85 8.94 -9.70
CA ASP A 143 -22.46 7.65 -9.40
C ASP A 143 -21.44 6.52 -9.63
N ILE A 144 -21.83 5.27 -9.32
CA ILE A 144 -20.95 4.11 -9.46
C ILE A 144 -20.43 3.96 -10.91
N PRO A 145 -21.28 4.01 -11.97
CA PRO A 145 -20.79 3.94 -13.35
C PRO A 145 -19.77 5.04 -13.69
N THR A 146 -20.01 6.28 -13.24
CA THR A 146 -19.09 7.40 -13.47
C THR A 146 -17.74 7.18 -12.79
N ILE A 147 -17.73 6.72 -11.54
CA ILE A 147 -16.49 6.44 -10.81
C ILE A 147 -15.77 5.22 -11.39
N LYS A 148 -16.48 4.14 -11.77
CA LYS A 148 -15.89 3.00 -12.47
C LYS A 148 -15.25 3.42 -13.79
N ALA A 149 -15.91 4.29 -14.57
CA ALA A 149 -15.34 4.84 -15.80
C ALA A 149 -14.08 5.70 -15.52
N PHE A 150 -14.09 6.54 -14.48
CA PHE A 150 -12.93 7.31 -14.06
C PHE A 150 -11.73 6.41 -13.69
N ILE A 151 -11.95 5.39 -12.85
CA ILE A 151 -10.91 4.42 -12.45
C ILE A 151 -10.42 3.62 -13.65
N GLY A 152 -11.32 3.21 -14.56
CA GLY A 152 -10.96 2.55 -15.80
C GLY A 152 -10.06 3.40 -16.70
N LEU A 153 -10.30 4.72 -16.78
CA LEU A 153 -9.40 5.65 -17.44
C LEU A 153 -8.04 5.74 -16.73
N CYS A 154 -8.01 5.75 -15.39
CA CYS A 154 -6.74 5.71 -14.64
C CYS A 154 -5.93 4.44 -14.92
N PHE A 155 -6.58 3.27 -15.01
CA PHE A 155 -5.92 2.03 -15.44
C PHE A 155 -5.38 2.13 -16.87
N ALA A 156 -6.17 2.70 -17.79
CA ALA A 156 -5.71 2.92 -19.16
C ALA A 156 -4.50 3.88 -19.24
N MET A 157 -4.43 4.92 -18.40
CA MET A 157 -3.24 5.78 -18.28
C MET A 157 -2.03 5.04 -17.68
N GLY A 158 -2.28 4.00 -16.88
CA GLY A 158 -1.25 3.11 -16.36
C GLY A 158 -0.54 2.32 -17.46
N ILE A 159 -1.31 1.86 -18.46
CA ILE A 159 -0.87 1.06 -19.60
C ILE A 159 -0.32 1.95 -20.72
N ILE A 160 -1.08 2.96 -21.13
CA ILE A 160 -0.73 3.89 -22.21
C ILE A 160 -0.17 5.14 -21.56
N ARG A 161 1.16 5.23 -21.44
CA ARG A 161 1.81 6.39 -20.82
C ARG A 161 2.01 7.51 -21.84
N LEU A 162 1.29 8.63 -21.66
CA LEU A 162 1.51 9.87 -22.42
C LEU A 162 2.27 10.91 -21.59
N PRO A 163 3.01 11.84 -22.23
CA PRO A 163 3.86 12.82 -21.51
C PRO A 163 3.12 13.74 -20.55
N SER A 164 1.82 13.97 -20.76
CA SER A 164 1.01 14.79 -19.85
C SER A 164 -0.43 14.33 -19.84
N ARG A 165 -1.14 14.60 -18.75
CA ARG A 165 -2.55 14.21 -18.60
C ARG A 165 -3.47 14.84 -19.64
N HIS A 166 -3.18 16.06 -20.06
CA HIS A 166 -3.96 16.72 -21.10
C HIS A 166 -3.88 15.96 -22.44
N ASN A 167 -2.78 15.27 -22.72
CA ASN A 167 -2.57 14.59 -23.99
C ASN A 167 -3.56 13.44 -24.21
N TYR A 168 -4.11 12.83 -23.17
CA TYR A 168 -5.15 11.80 -23.30
C TYR A 168 -6.44 12.31 -23.94
N TRP A 169 -6.73 13.61 -23.89
CA TRP A 169 -7.92 14.18 -24.55
C TRP A 169 -7.60 14.94 -25.84
N ARG A 170 -6.31 15.03 -26.23
CA ARG A 170 -5.93 15.59 -27.53
C ARG A 170 -6.35 14.64 -28.64
N GLN A 171 -6.61 15.20 -29.81
CA GLN A 171 -7.02 14.47 -30.99
C GLN A 171 -6.17 14.96 -32.15
N HIS A 172 -4.97 14.39 -32.26
CA HIS A 172 -4.08 14.68 -33.37
C HIS A 172 -4.09 13.48 -34.33
N LYS A 173 -4.05 13.74 -35.64
CA LYS A 173 -4.24 12.70 -36.67
C LYS A 173 -3.24 11.54 -36.58
N TYR A 174 -2.05 11.82 -36.07
CA TYR A 174 -0.93 10.85 -36.00
C TYR A 174 -0.40 10.61 -34.58
N MET A 175 -0.88 11.38 -33.60
CA MET A 175 -0.39 11.33 -32.21
C MET A 175 -1.59 11.41 -31.26
N PHE A 176 -1.51 10.79 -30.09
CA PHE A 176 -2.58 10.87 -29.08
C PHE A 176 -3.93 10.31 -29.56
N VAL A 177 -3.91 9.27 -30.40
CA VAL A 177 -5.13 8.56 -30.84
C VAL A 177 -5.66 7.71 -29.68
N THR A 178 -6.38 8.35 -28.77
CA THR A 178 -7.01 7.70 -27.62
C THR A 178 -8.55 7.78 -27.75
N SER A 179 -9.23 6.91 -27.01
CA SER A 179 -10.71 6.93 -26.88
C SER A 179 -11.20 7.58 -25.59
N PHE A 180 -10.34 8.26 -24.83
CA PHE A 180 -10.67 8.80 -23.50
C PHE A 180 -11.85 9.78 -23.56
N LYS A 181 -11.85 10.68 -24.55
CA LYS A 181 -12.94 11.64 -24.79
C LYS A 181 -14.30 10.99 -25.05
N LYS A 182 -14.33 9.72 -25.49
CA LYS A 182 -15.58 8.96 -25.73
C LYS A 182 -16.16 8.41 -24.42
N VAL A 183 -15.32 8.22 -23.41
CA VAL A 183 -15.72 7.71 -22.08
C VAL A 183 -16.12 8.86 -21.16
N MET A 184 -15.29 9.90 -21.08
CA MET A 184 -15.50 11.04 -20.19
C MET A 184 -14.84 12.29 -20.77
N SER A 185 -15.41 13.48 -20.54
CA SER A 185 -14.75 14.74 -20.93
C SER A 185 -13.55 15.03 -20.02
N ARG A 186 -12.57 15.78 -20.54
CA ARG A 186 -11.38 16.20 -19.77
C ARG A 186 -11.78 16.92 -18.48
N ASP A 187 -12.66 17.91 -18.59
CA ASP A 187 -13.08 18.72 -17.45
C ASP A 187 -13.82 17.89 -16.40
N ARG A 188 -14.61 16.89 -16.82
CA ARG A 188 -15.26 15.95 -15.89
C ARG A 188 -14.22 15.09 -15.17
N PHE A 189 -13.25 14.57 -15.89
CA PHE A 189 -12.15 13.79 -15.31
C PHE A 189 -11.35 14.63 -14.30
N ASP A 190 -10.94 15.84 -14.68
CA ASP A 190 -10.16 16.74 -13.81
C ASP A 190 -10.94 17.17 -12.56
N LEU A 191 -12.27 17.38 -12.69
CA LEU A 191 -13.12 17.65 -11.53
C LEU A 191 -13.20 16.44 -10.58
N ILE A 192 -13.37 15.23 -11.11
CA ILE A 192 -13.38 14.01 -10.27
C ILE A 192 -12.02 13.81 -9.62
N TRP A 193 -10.92 13.97 -10.38
CA TRP A 193 -9.55 13.89 -9.86
C TRP A 193 -9.34 14.86 -8.69
N ARG A 194 -9.84 16.09 -8.81
CA ARG A 194 -9.73 17.13 -7.77
C ARG A 194 -10.52 16.79 -6.49
N TYR A 195 -11.70 16.19 -6.62
CA TYR A 195 -12.59 15.93 -5.48
C TYR A 195 -12.61 14.47 -5.02
N LEU A 196 -11.79 13.60 -5.61
CA LEU A 196 -11.68 12.20 -5.21
C LEU A 196 -11.29 12.14 -3.73
N HIS A 197 -12.12 11.51 -2.91
CA HIS A 197 -11.91 11.48 -1.47
C HIS A 197 -12.44 10.20 -0.86
N LEU A 198 -11.83 9.79 0.25
CA LEU A 198 -12.01 8.46 0.85
C LEU A 198 -12.58 8.50 2.28
N HIS A 199 -12.80 9.67 2.85
CA HIS A 199 -13.18 9.78 4.26
C HIS A 199 -13.85 11.12 4.60
N ASP A 200 -14.98 11.10 5.29
CA ASP A 200 -15.63 12.33 5.77
C ASP A 200 -14.72 13.19 6.67
N ASN A 201 -14.35 14.39 6.22
CA ASN A 201 -13.49 15.28 7.00
C ASN A 201 -14.14 15.76 8.30
N GLU A 202 -15.47 15.78 8.37
CA GLU A 202 -16.26 16.23 9.51
C GLU A 202 -16.56 15.09 10.50
N SER A 203 -16.18 13.85 10.16
CA SER A 203 -16.34 12.72 11.06
C SER A 203 -15.52 12.91 12.33
N GLN A 204 -16.23 12.99 13.46
CA GLN A 204 -15.66 12.99 14.81
C GLN A 204 -15.11 11.63 15.21
N ALA A 205 -15.34 10.58 14.41
CA ALA A 205 -14.88 9.22 14.67
C ALA A 205 -13.38 9.00 14.42
N ALA A 206 -12.56 10.05 14.52
CA ALA A 206 -11.13 9.89 14.69
C ALA A 206 -10.89 9.24 16.06
N GLN A 207 -11.12 7.94 16.17
CA GLN A 207 -10.71 7.20 17.34
C GLN A 207 -9.19 7.39 17.42
N PRO A 208 -8.68 8.05 18.48
CA PRO A 208 -7.26 8.01 18.71
C PRO A 208 -6.84 6.54 18.78
N ARG A 209 -5.61 6.23 18.33
CA ARG A 209 -5.04 4.91 18.64
C ARG A 209 -5.14 4.66 20.15
N PRO A 210 -5.07 3.41 20.64
CA PRO A 210 -5.07 3.11 22.07
C PRO A 210 -4.12 3.99 22.90
N GLU A 211 -3.08 4.53 22.26
CA GLU A 211 -2.05 5.43 22.80
C GLU A 211 -2.43 6.94 22.82
N GLY A 212 -3.66 7.32 22.49
CA GLY A 212 -4.11 8.71 22.49
C GLY A 212 -3.62 9.56 21.30
N ARG A 213 -2.90 8.98 20.34
CA ARG A 213 -2.36 9.68 19.17
C ARG A 213 -3.31 9.67 17.96
N PRO A 214 -3.29 10.73 17.12
CA PRO A 214 -4.08 10.78 15.90
C PRO A 214 -3.59 9.76 14.87
N ASP A 215 -4.50 8.99 14.29
CA ASP A 215 -4.16 8.04 13.23
C ASP A 215 -3.74 8.77 11.94
N LYS A 216 -2.47 8.67 11.57
CA LYS A 216 -1.92 9.30 10.35
C LYS A 216 -2.57 8.77 9.06
N LEU A 217 -3.17 7.59 9.09
CA LEU A 217 -3.87 6.98 7.95
C LEU A 217 -5.38 7.20 7.96
N ARG A 218 -5.91 8.03 8.87
CA ARG A 218 -7.36 8.24 9.05
C ARG A 218 -8.14 8.39 7.74
N LYS A 219 -7.59 9.17 6.79
CA LYS A 219 -8.25 9.45 5.50
C LYS A 219 -8.44 8.21 4.61
N ILE A 220 -7.68 7.15 4.82
CA ILE A 220 -7.71 5.94 4.00
C ILE A 220 -7.91 4.66 4.83
N ARG A 221 -7.93 4.78 6.17
CA ARG A 221 -7.96 3.66 7.13
C ARG A 221 -9.01 2.62 6.79
N TRP A 222 -10.25 3.05 6.58
CA TRP A 222 -11.36 2.16 6.27
C TRP A 222 -11.06 1.30 5.03
N TYR A 223 -10.49 1.89 3.97
CA TYR A 223 -10.18 1.16 2.74
C TYR A 223 -9.03 0.18 2.94
N LEU A 224 -8.00 0.57 3.70
CA LEU A 224 -6.88 -0.31 3.99
C LEU A 224 -7.35 -1.55 4.77
N ASP A 225 -8.10 -1.34 5.85
CA ASP A 225 -8.59 -2.43 6.70
C ASP A 225 -9.57 -3.33 5.92
N TYR A 226 -10.43 -2.73 5.08
CA TYR A 226 -11.36 -3.46 4.24
C TYR A 226 -10.65 -4.32 3.18
N LEU A 227 -9.67 -3.76 2.47
CA LEU A 227 -8.91 -4.50 1.45
C LEU A 227 -8.02 -5.58 2.06
N ASP A 228 -7.40 -5.34 3.21
CA ASP A 228 -6.61 -6.33 3.95
C ASP A 228 -7.48 -7.53 4.39
N GLN A 229 -8.73 -7.27 4.81
CA GLN A 229 -9.70 -8.34 5.05
C GLN A 229 -10.07 -9.09 3.77
N ARG A 230 -10.31 -8.38 2.65
CA ARG A 230 -10.63 -9.01 1.36
C ARG A 230 -9.50 -9.91 0.87
N PHE A 231 -8.25 -9.44 0.91
CA PHE A 231 -7.08 -10.22 0.49
C PHE A 231 -6.97 -11.52 1.29
N SER A 232 -7.06 -11.44 2.62
CA SER A 232 -6.98 -12.63 3.47
C SER A 232 -8.18 -13.58 3.37
N SER A 233 -9.35 -13.08 2.99
CA SER A 233 -10.55 -13.92 2.83
C SER A 233 -10.66 -14.64 1.49
N ASN A 234 -10.08 -14.08 0.43
CA ASN A 234 -10.21 -14.58 -0.95
C ASN A 234 -9.16 -15.64 -1.33
N PHE A 235 -8.14 -15.83 -0.49
CA PHE A 235 -7.05 -16.75 -0.76
C PHE A 235 -6.52 -17.39 0.53
N ILE A 236 -6.32 -18.70 0.52
CA ILE A 236 -5.64 -19.44 1.60
C ILE A 236 -4.18 -19.64 1.16
N PRO A 237 -3.20 -19.06 1.87
CA PRO A 237 -1.78 -19.26 1.59
C PRO A 237 -1.39 -20.73 1.66
N GLN A 238 -0.32 -21.09 0.95
CA GLN A 238 0.32 -22.40 1.07
C GLN A 238 1.09 -22.52 2.39
N SER A 239 1.81 -23.63 2.57
CA SER A 239 2.63 -23.87 3.77
C SER A 239 3.78 -22.87 3.96
N THR A 240 4.07 -22.04 2.96
CA THR A 240 5.16 -21.06 2.97
C THR A 240 4.66 -19.69 2.54
N ALA A 241 5.05 -18.67 3.29
CA ALA A 241 4.84 -17.28 2.97
C ALA A 241 6.15 -16.51 3.15
N THR A 242 6.24 -15.36 2.49
CA THR A 242 7.35 -14.42 2.63
C THR A 242 6.83 -13.12 3.22
N ILE A 243 7.65 -12.49 4.08
CA ILE A 243 7.39 -11.14 4.57
C ILE A 243 8.53 -10.25 4.11
N ASP A 244 8.18 -9.19 3.39
CA ASP A 244 9.16 -8.24 2.89
C ASP A 244 8.59 -6.81 2.83
N GLU A 245 9.48 -5.88 2.51
CA GLU A 245 9.27 -4.46 2.44
C GLU A 245 9.04 -4.02 1.00
N SER A 246 7.93 -3.34 0.75
CA SER A 246 7.66 -2.65 -0.51
C SER A 246 7.63 -1.14 -0.34
N MET A 247 7.83 -0.43 -1.45
CA MET A 247 7.84 1.03 -1.48
C MET A 247 6.88 1.56 -2.53
N ILE A 248 5.91 2.38 -2.11
CA ILE A 248 5.06 3.15 -3.02
C ILE A 248 5.74 4.49 -3.26
N LYS A 249 6.18 4.75 -4.51
CA LYS A 249 6.84 6.01 -4.89
C LYS A 249 5.96 7.21 -4.53
N PHE A 250 6.50 8.08 -3.69
CA PHE A 250 5.85 9.33 -3.29
C PHE A 250 6.91 10.36 -2.89
N LYS A 251 6.92 11.51 -3.56
CA LYS A 251 7.95 12.54 -3.37
C LYS A 251 7.47 13.79 -2.63
N ASP A 252 6.16 13.94 -2.40
CA ASP A 252 5.61 15.16 -1.82
C ASP A 252 5.62 15.15 -0.28
N GLY A 253 5.05 16.20 0.32
CA GLY A 253 4.97 16.40 1.76
C GLY A 253 4.06 15.38 2.45
N LEU A 254 4.65 14.31 2.98
CA LEU A 254 3.97 13.32 3.81
C LEU A 254 4.79 12.99 5.06
N SER A 255 4.17 13.11 6.23
CA SER A 255 4.85 13.04 7.52
C SER A 255 5.48 11.68 7.86
N PHE A 256 5.10 10.62 7.15
CA PHE A 256 5.61 9.26 7.35
C PHE A 256 6.33 8.70 6.12
N ARG A 257 6.66 9.56 5.14
CA ARG A 257 7.51 9.19 4.01
C ARG A 257 8.85 8.65 4.50
N GLN A 258 9.33 7.58 3.88
CA GLN A 258 10.61 6.94 4.18
C GLN A 258 11.62 7.19 3.06
N TYR A 259 12.89 7.18 3.43
CA TYR A 259 14.02 7.12 2.51
C TYR A 259 14.73 5.77 2.68
N LEU A 260 14.77 4.94 1.64
CA LEU A 260 15.50 3.67 1.61
C LEU A 260 16.55 3.74 0.49
N PRO A 261 17.84 4.00 0.81
CA PRO A 261 18.86 4.26 -0.21
C PRO A 261 19.11 3.07 -1.14
N ALA A 262 18.95 1.84 -0.62
CA ALA A 262 19.18 0.59 -1.33
C ALA A 262 17.99 0.11 -2.20
N LYS A 263 16.87 0.85 -2.25
CA LYS A 263 15.71 0.49 -3.09
C LYS A 263 15.70 1.37 -4.35
N PRO A 264 15.31 0.85 -5.54
CA PRO A 264 15.22 1.64 -6.77
C PRO A 264 14.33 2.88 -6.60
N THR A 265 13.21 2.71 -5.90
CA THR A 265 12.39 3.83 -5.42
C THR A 265 12.86 4.24 -4.03
N LYS A 266 13.76 5.24 -3.97
CA LYS A 266 14.37 5.67 -2.70
C LYS A 266 13.40 6.41 -1.78
N TRP A 267 12.46 7.19 -2.32
CA TRP A 267 11.51 8.00 -1.56
C TRP A 267 10.08 7.51 -1.75
N GLY A 268 9.38 7.25 -0.64
CA GLY A 268 8.00 6.80 -0.73
C GLY A 268 7.34 6.42 0.60
N VAL A 269 6.20 5.74 0.49
CA VAL A 269 5.51 5.11 1.61
C VAL A 269 5.98 3.66 1.70
N LYS A 270 6.58 3.29 2.84
CA LYS A 270 7.00 1.91 3.12
C LYS A 270 5.80 1.08 3.54
N LEU A 271 5.69 -0.14 3.01
CA LEU A 271 4.73 -1.15 3.45
C LEU A 271 5.48 -2.43 3.80
N TRP A 272 4.97 -3.12 4.81
CA TRP A 272 5.29 -4.52 5.08
C TRP A 272 4.22 -5.38 4.44
N ASN A 273 4.60 -6.34 3.62
CA ASN A 273 3.65 -7.21 2.94
C ASN A 273 3.95 -8.65 3.29
N MET A 274 2.91 -9.45 3.52
CA MET A 274 2.99 -10.90 3.57
C MET A 274 2.44 -11.45 2.26
N ALA A 275 3.25 -12.20 1.52
CA ALA A 275 2.85 -12.81 0.26
C ALA A 275 3.05 -14.33 0.30
N ASP A 276 2.17 -15.06 -0.38
CA ASP A 276 2.33 -16.49 -0.63
C ASP A 276 3.55 -16.75 -1.51
N SER A 277 4.45 -17.64 -1.07
CA SER A 277 5.74 -17.84 -1.75
C SER A 277 5.62 -18.46 -3.14
N ALA A 278 4.59 -19.27 -3.38
CA ALA A 278 4.43 -20.00 -4.63
C ALA A 278 3.72 -19.17 -5.70
N THR A 279 2.75 -18.34 -5.30
CA THR A 279 1.90 -17.57 -6.23
C THR A 279 2.23 -16.08 -6.27
N GLY A 280 2.96 -15.56 -5.27
CA GLY A 280 3.17 -14.12 -5.10
C GLY A 280 1.92 -13.36 -4.65
N TYR A 281 0.84 -14.05 -4.28
CA TYR A 281 -0.39 -13.42 -3.82
C TYR A 281 -0.16 -12.68 -2.50
N MET A 282 -0.42 -11.37 -2.49
CA MET A 282 -0.33 -10.58 -1.26
C MET A 282 -1.53 -10.86 -0.35
N HIS A 283 -1.28 -11.54 0.76
CA HIS A 283 -2.30 -11.97 1.70
C HIS A 283 -2.61 -10.92 2.77
N ARG A 284 -1.59 -10.17 3.21
CA ARG A 284 -1.69 -9.13 4.25
C ARG A 284 -0.73 -8.00 3.95
N PHE A 285 -1.02 -6.80 4.43
CA PHE A 285 -0.05 -5.71 4.41
C PHE A 285 -0.23 -4.74 5.59
N GLN A 286 0.83 -3.99 5.89
CA GLN A 286 0.83 -2.95 6.92
C GLN A 286 1.61 -1.74 6.43
N VAL A 287 0.96 -0.57 6.40
CA VAL A 287 1.60 0.70 6.04
C VAL A 287 2.43 1.21 7.23
N TYR A 288 3.71 1.51 6.98
CA TYR A 288 4.59 2.05 8.00
C TYR A 288 4.37 3.56 8.15
N THR A 289 3.99 4.00 9.36
CA THR A 289 3.65 5.39 9.67
C THR A 289 4.75 6.17 10.40
N GLY A 290 5.99 5.69 10.34
CA GLY A 290 7.12 6.21 11.10
C GLY A 290 7.13 5.69 12.54
N LYS A 291 8.15 6.10 13.31
CA LYS A 291 8.34 5.72 14.71
C LYS A 291 7.25 6.33 15.60
N GLU A 292 6.80 5.54 16.57
CA GLU A 292 6.04 5.98 17.74
C GLU A 292 7.05 6.30 18.85
N ASP A 293 6.92 7.45 19.54
CA ASP A 293 7.99 8.13 20.31
C ASP A 293 9.01 7.18 20.98
N GLY A 294 10.26 7.22 20.48
CA GLY A 294 11.36 6.36 20.93
C GLY A 294 11.91 5.46 19.83
N GLN A 295 12.93 4.66 20.18
CA GLN A 295 13.38 3.57 19.31
C GLN A 295 12.48 2.37 19.57
N GLU A 296 11.59 2.06 18.63
CA GLU A 296 10.71 0.89 18.68
C GLU A 296 11.58 -0.39 18.70
N LYS A 297 11.76 -0.97 19.88
CA LYS A 297 12.42 -2.27 20.05
C LYS A 297 11.48 -3.36 19.55
N GLY A 298 12.00 -4.31 18.77
CA GLY A 298 11.21 -5.45 18.29
C GLY A 298 10.22 -5.13 17.16
N LEU A 299 10.40 -4.02 16.42
CA LEU A 299 9.55 -3.66 15.27
C LEU A 299 9.37 -4.83 14.29
N ALA A 300 10.47 -5.50 13.91
CA ALA A 300 10.42 -6.64 12.98
C ALA A 300 9.56 -7.78 13.55
N TYR A 301 9.75 -8.13 14.83
CA TYR A 301 8.95 -9.14 15.49
C TYR A 301 7.46 -8.76 15.55
N ARG A 302 7.14 -7.53 15.97
CA ARG A 302 5.76 -7.05 16.00
C ARG A 302 5.11 -7.16 14.63
N VAL A 303 5.78 -6.67 13.59
CA VAL A 303 5.27 -6.72 12.20
C VAL A 303 5.03 -8.16 11.76
N VAL A 304 6.00 -9.06 11.99
CA VAL A 304 5.86 -10.47 11.64
C VAL A 304 4.67 -11.09 12.39
N MET A 305 4.57 -10.89 13.69
CA MET A 305 3.46 -11.43 14.49
C MET A 305 2.10 -10.85 14.06
N ASP A 306 2.02 -9.56 13.76
CA ASP A 306 0.81 -8.88 13.30
C ASP A 306 0.34 -9.46 11.96
N LEU A 307 1.23 -9.55 10.97
CA LEU A 307 0.92 -10.08 9.65
C LEU A 307 0.55 -11.57 9.70
N CYS A 308 1.22 -12.33 10.56
CA CYS A 308 1.03 -13.78 10.69
C CYS A 308 -0.13 -14.18 11.61
N SER A 309 -0.67 -13.26 12.41
CA SER A 309 -1.68 -13.53 13.45
C SER A 309 -2.88 -14.40 13.00
N HIS A 310 -3.31 -14.28 11.75
CA HIS A 310 -4.44 -15.00 11.17
C HIS A 310 -4.07 -16.38 10.59
N VAL A 311 -2.78 -16.58 10.29
CA VAL A 311 -2.23 -17.84 9.75
C VAL A 311 -1.60 -18.68 10.87
N TRP A 312 -1.16 -18.05 11.97
CA TRP A 312 -0.52 -18.68 13.13
C TRP A 312 -1.37 -19.76 13.80
N LYS A 313 -2.70 -19.63 13.78
CA LYS A 313 -3.61 -20.66 14.32
C LYS A 313 -3.92 -21.79 13.34
N LYS A 314 -3.35 -21.73 12.12
CA LYS A 314 -3.67 -22.60 10.99
C LYS A 314 -2.43 -23.29 10.39
N SER A 315 -1.23 -22.85 10.73
CA SER A 315 0.07 -23.39 10.32
C SER A 315 1.10 -23.22 11.44
N ASP A 316 1.91 -24.25 11.69
CA ASP A 316 2.98 -24.24 12.71
C ASP A 316 4.35 -23.76 12.17
N SER A 317 4.44 -23.13 10.99
CA SER A 317 5.71 -22.63 10.42
C SER A 317 5.56 -21.44 9.47
N ILE A 318 6.48 -20.47 9.58
CA ILE A 318 6.62 -19.25 8.75
C ILE A 318 8.13 -18.99 8.57
N PHE A 319 8.57 -18.62 7.36
CA PHE A 319 9.97 -18.35 7.03
C PHE A 319 10.23 -16.86 6.80
#